data_AF-A0A238KCI8-F1
#
_entry.id   AF-A0A238KCI8-F1
#
_cell.length_a   1.000
_cell.length_b   1.000
_cell.length_c   1.000
_cell.angle_alpha   90.00
_cell.angle_beta   90.00
_cell.angle_gamma   90.00
#
_symmetry.space_group_name_H-M   'P 1'
#
loop_
_entity.id
_entity.type
_entity.pdbx_description
1 polymer ?
#
loop_
_entity_poly.entity_id
_entity_poly.type
_entity_poly.pdbx_seq_one_letter_code
_entity_poly.pdbx_strand_id
1 'polypeptide(L)' 'MQMIAVDAAALDRLHDKIDRLEQKLDAAHITPPPKWITVAEYAKRVGKTEGTVRRWIREGSLERKDKLVANPDA' A
#
# COMPACT_ATOMS: atom_id res chain seq x y z
N MET A 1 11.84 -35.18 -35.07
CA MET A 1 11.23 -33.84 -34.89
C MET A 1 9.91 -34.07 -34.16
N GLN A 2 9.87 -33.85 -32.84
CA GLN A 2 8.63 -34.00 -32.07
C GLN A 2 7.78 -32.75 -32.27
N MET A 3 6.65 -32.91 -32.97
CA MET A 3 5.65 -31.87 -33.10
C MET A 3 4.76 -31.96 -31.86
N ILE A 4 4.93 -31.04 -30.91
CA ILE A 4 4.03 -30.96 -29.76
C ILE A 4 2.71 -30.41 -30.31
N ALA A 5 1.69 -31.26 -30.38
CA ALA A 5 0.33 -30.82 -30.62
C ALA A 5 -0.14 -30.05 -29.38
N VAL A 6 -0.02 -28.72 -29.42
CA VAL A 6 -0.54 -27.84 -28.38
C VAL A 6 -2.01 -27.60 -28.68
N ASP A 7 -2.88 -27.97 -27.75
CA ASP A 7 -4.28 -27.59 -27.80
C ASP A 7 -4.39 -26.07 -27.63
N ALA A 8 -4.79 -25.38 -28.70
CA ALA A 8 -4.98 -23.93 -28.70
C ALA A 8 -5.97 -23.49 -27.60
N ALA A 9 -7.02 -24.27 -27.37
CA ALA A 9 -8.02 -23.94 -26.35
C ALA A 9 -7.48 -24.12 -24.92
N ALA A 10 -6.51 -25.01 -24.71
CA ALA A 10 -5.82 -25.11 -23.43
C ALA A 10 -4.89 -23.92 -23.19
N LEU A 11 -4.23 -23.43 -24.25
CA LEU A 11 -3.35 -22.28 -24.18
C LEU A 11 -4.12 -20.97 -23.94
N ASP A 12 -5.26 -20.78 -24.61
CA ASP A 12 -6.12 -19.60 -24.41
C ASP A 12 -6.63 -19.52 -22.96
N ARG A 13 -7.06 -20.66 -22.40
CA ARG A 13 -7.49 -20.74 -20.99
C ARG A 13 -6.37 -20.40 -20.00
N LEU A 14 -5.11 -20.64 -20.35
CA LEU A 14 -3.98 -20.27 -19.52
C LEU A 14 -3.71 -18.76 -19.59
N HIS A 15 -3.78 -18.16 -20.79
CA HIS A 15 -3.67 -16.71 -20.95
C HIS A 15 -4.76 -15.97 -20.17
N ASP A 16 -6.03 -16.39 -20.31
CA ASP A 16 -7.15 -15.80 -19.56
C ASP A 16 -6.93 -15.84 -18.03
N LYS A 17 -6.27 -16.89 -17.53
CA LYS A 17 -5.98 -17.04 -16.11
C LYS A 17 -4.84 -16.13 -15.67
N ILE A 18 -3.83 -15.94 -16.51
CA ILE A 18 -2.72 -15.01 -16.26
C ILE A 18 -3.27 -13.58 -16.21
N ASP A 19 -4.04 -13.17 -17.21
CA ASP A 19 -4.63 -11.82 -17.27
C ASP A 19 -5.49 -11.51 -16.03
N ARG A 20 -6.29 -12.49 -15.58
CA ARG A 20 -7.07 -12.35 -14.34
C ARG A 20 -6.22 -12.23 -13.09
N LEU A 21 -5.07 -12.89 -13.04
CA LEU A 21 -4.14 -12.79 -11.92
C LEU A 21 -3.42 -11.45 -11.92
N GLU A 22 -3.01 -10.96 -13.08
CA GLU A 22 -2.41 -9.64 -13.25
C GLU A 22 -3.40 -8.54 -12.85
N GLN A 23 -4.65 -8.59 -13.33
CA GLN A 23 -5.68 -7.63 -12.91
C GLN A 23 -5.93 -7.64 -11.40
N LYS A 24 -5.92 -8.82 -10.77
CA LYS A 24 -6.05 -8.94 -9.32
C LYS A 24 -4.83 -8.38 -8.59
N LEU A 25 -3.63 -8.58 -9.14
CA LEU A 25 -2.40 -8.07 -8.56
C LEU A 25 -2.31 -6.55 -8.70
N ASP A 26 -2.71 -5.99 -9.84
CA ASP A 26 -2.80 -4.54 -10.07
C ASP A 26 -3.83 -3.90 -9.16
N ALA A 27 -5.01 -4.52 -9.01
CA ALA A 27 -6.01 -4.08 -8.05
C ALA A 27 -5.52 -4.21 -6.59
N ALA A 28 -4.65 -5.19 -6.32
CA ALA A 28 -4.02 -5.40 -5.02
C ALA A 28 -2.72 -4.62 -4.83
N HIS A 29 -2.28 -3.84 -5.83
CA HIS A 29 -1.12 -2.95 -5.74
C HIS A 29 -1.54 -1.74 -4.90
N ILE A 30 -1.71 -2.01 -3.60
CA ILE A 30 -1.86 -1.05 -2.53
C ILE A 30 -0.55 -0.28 -2.54
N THR A 31 -0.58 0.93 -3.10
CA THR A 31 0.54 1.86 -2.95
C THR A 31 0.82 1.95 -1.44
N PRO A 32 2.01 1.54 -0.97
CA PRO A 32 2.27 1.51 0.46
C PRO A 32 2.07 2.91 1.02
N PRO A 33 1.40 3.04 2.17
CA PRO A 33 1.13 4.35 2.72
C PRO A 33 2.45 5.08 2.99
N PRO A 34 2.48 6.41 2.79
CA PRO A 34 3.73 7.17 2.89
C PRO A 34 4.32 7.07 4.30
N LYS A 35 5.63 6.84 4.41
CA LYS A 35 6.32 6.72 5.70
C LYS A 35 6.16 7.95 6.60
N TRP A 36 6.07 9.14 6.02
CA TRP A 36 5.98 10.41 6.72
C TRP A 36 4.70 11.13 6.32
N ILE A 37 3.88 11.51 7.31
CA ILE A 37 2.62 12.21 7.11
C ILE A 37 2.57 13.50 7.94
N THR A 38 1.63 14.38 7.62
CA THR A 38 1.44 15.61 8.40
C THR A 38 0.82 15.30 9.76
N VAL A 39 0.96 16.24 10.70
CA VAL A 39 0.30 16.15 12.03
C VAL A 39 -1.22 16.05 11.90
N ALA A 40 -1.83 16.78 10.94
CA ALA A 40 -3.26 16.74 10.70
C ALA A 40 -3.72 15.36 10.21
N GLU A 41 -2.95 14.76 9.30
CA GLU A 41 -3.23 13.42 8.77
C GLU A 41 -3.08 12.35 9.85
N TYR A 42 -2.00 12.43 10.64
CA TYR A 42 -1.78 11.54 11.78
C TYR A 42 -2.94 11.63 12.77
N ALA A 43 -3.36 12.86 13.12
CA ALA A 43 -4.45 13.11 14.05
C ALA A 43 -5.77 12.46 13.60
N LYS A 44 -6.08 12.56 12.30
CA LYS A 44 -7.25 11.90 11.70
C LYS A 44 -7.16 10.37 11.83
N ARG A 45 -6.00 9.78 11.51
CA ARG A 45 -5.79 8.31 11.56
C ARG A 45 -5.93 7.74 12.97
N VAL A 46 -5.37 8.44 13.97
CA VAL A 46 -5.43 7.97 15.37
C VAL A 46 -6.67 8.43 16.13
N GLY A 47 -7.58 9.17 15.50
CA GLY A 47 -8.79 9.70 16.13
C GLY A 47 -8.53 10.68 17.27
N LYS A 48 -7.49 11.54 17.13
CA LYS A 48 -7.11 12.56 18.13
C LYS A 48 -7.10 13.96 17.52
N THR A 49 -6.98 14.98 18.37
CA THR A 49 -6.80 16.36 17.91
C THR A 49 -5.36 16.63 17.52
N GLU A 50 -5.11 17.58 16.61
CA GLU A 50 -3.75 18.05 16.31
C GLU A 50 -3.01 18.56 17.56
N GLY A 51 -3.72 19.16 18.52
CA GLY A 51 -3.15 19.63 19.78
C GLY A 51 -2.56 18.48 20.61
N THR A 52 -3.29 17.36 20.68
CA THR A 52 -2.80 16.12 21.32
C THR A 52 -1.56 15.59 20.62
N VAL A 53 -1.57 15.52 19.28
CA VAL A 53 -0.42 15.03 18.52
C VAL A 53 0.80 15.96 18.66
N ARG A 54 0.59 17.29 18.65
CA ARG A 54 1.66 18.27 18.93
C ARG A 54 2.22 18.13 20.34
N ARG A 55 1.39 17.79 21.32
CA ARG A 55 1.84 17.49 22.68
C ARG A 55 2.72 16.24 22.69
N TRP A 56 2.33 15.16 22.03
CA TRP A 56 3.15 13.94 21.91
C TRP A 56 4.48 14.20 21.20
N ILE A 57 4.50 15.06 20.19
CA ILE A 57 5.76 15.51 19.56
C ILE A 57 6.68 16.21 20.57
N ARG A 58 6.13 17.10 21.41
CA ARG A 58 6.92 17.80 22.45
C ARG A 58 7.42 16.86 23.54
N GLU A 59 6.63 15.84 23.87
CA GLU A 59 6.98 14.78 24.81
C GLU A 59 7.96 13.75 24.22
N GLY A 60 8.29 13.86 22.92
CA GLY A 60 9.23 12.96 22.23
C GLY A 60 8.64 11.58 21.90
N SER A 61 7.33 11.40 22.04
CA SER A 61 6.67 10.10 21.83
C SER A 61 6.44 9.74 20.36
N LEU A 62 6.71 10.67 19.43
CA LEU A 62 6.54 10.45 18.00
C LEU A 62 7.84 10.74 17.24
N GLU A 63 8.23 9.81 16.37
CA GLU A 63 9.30 10.06 15.41
C GLU A 63 8.90 11.19 14.45
N ARG A 64 9.84 12.12 14.25
CA ARG A 64 9.62 13.33 13.48
C ARG A 64 10.71 13.52 12.45
N LYS A 65 10.31 13.94 11.25
CA LYS A 65 11.20 14.44 10.20
C LYS A 65 10.65 15.77 9.69
N ASP A 66 11.40 16.86 9.88
CA ASP A 66 11.00 18.21 9.50
C ASP A 66 9.64 18.65 10.08
N LYS A 67 8.60 18.73 9.24
CA LYS A 67 7.21 19.06 9.61
C LYS A 67 6.27 17.84 9.58
N LEU A 68 6.84 16.65 9.45
CA LEU A 68 6.12 15.39 9.32
C LEU A 68 6.38 14.47 10.52
N VAL A 69 5.43 13.58 10.76
CA VAL A 69 5.50 12.51 11.77
C VAL A 69 5.46 11.15 11.09
N ALA A 70 6.03 10.14 11.74
CA ALA A 70 5.95 8.77 11.25
C ALA A 70 4.48 8.33 11.12
N ASN A 71 4.15 7.75 9.99
CA ASN A 71 2.82 7.24 9.71
C ASN A 71 2.57 5.97 10.51
N PRO A 72 1.46 5.88 11.29
CA PRO A 72 1.14 4.69 12.06
C PRO A 72 0.77 3.48 11.18
N ASP A 73 0.43 3.71 9.90
CA ASP A 73 0.02 2.66 8.96
C ASP A 73 1.16 2.22 8.01
N ALA A 74 2.36 2.81 8.14
CA ALA A 74 3.52 2.53 7.28
C ALA A 74 4.38 1.35 7.76
#